data_AF-A0A085L6L2-F1
#
_entry.id   AF-A0A085L6L2-F1
#
_cell.length_a   1.000
_cell.length_b   1.000
_cell.length_c   1.000
_cell.angle_alpha   90.00
_cell.angle_beta   90.00
_cell.angle_gamma   90.00
#
_symmetry.space_group_name_H-M   'P 1'
#
loop_
_entity.id
_entity.type
_entity.pdbx_description
1 polymer ?
#
loop_
_entity_poly.entity_id
_entity_poly.type
_entity_poly.pdbx_seq_one_letter_code
_entity_poly.pdbx_strand_id
1 'polypeptide(L)'
;FLNQLAQLTQLEQMINLNAGLDNLLRTQSYTQAVTLVGRQVKVLVQNGDVNIASGSINFKGDIVILGNVLDAMTVKTTGNIEITKNVTYANVFAAGSITVRGNVISSSLISGGKGNFILKIIPKLRIFYNLVSQLEEYVLQVQRNPAFQENINTSNPTILIRVILQDTKFKIIPNILKDIKLMVNTTPEEFIPDDLFSLIKQAEKAFLAFQDINLNEIKNNMAILLENLMVQTIAEENIEINYALNSDLRATGTVKVIGPGCFNTKISAGGTVEITKVFRGGEIWAKGNVKVGESGSASGVKTKIVTEAISSVFIEKAWENTEVQLGHQLYRFLKNEQNVKVKLDEKGNITYY
;
A
#
# COMPACT_ATOMS: atom_id res chain seq x y z
N PHE A 1 21.97 36.88 52.32
CA PHE A 1 20.90 37.21 51.35
C PHE A 1 21.43 37.23 49.90
N LEU A 2 22.30 38.16 49.50
CA LEU A 2 22.86 38.21 48.13
C LEU A 2 23.52 36.89 47.67
N ASN A 3 24.29 36.22 48.54
CA ASN A 3 24.89 34.92 48.21
C ASN A 3 23.87 33.79 48.01
N GLN A 4 22.72 33.82 48.71
CA GLN A 4 21.65 32.82 48.53
C GLN A 4 20.88 33.04 47.22
N LEU A 5 20.68 34.31 46.83
CA LEU A 5 20.12 34.67 45.52
C LEU A 5 21.02 34.22 44.36
N ALA A 6 22.34 34.37 44.51
CA ALA A 6 23.32 33.89 43.53
C ALA A 6 23.33 32.36 43.39
N GLN A 7 23.17 31.63 44.50
CA GLN A 7 23.06 30.16 44.47
C GLN A 7 21.76 29.67 43.83
N LEU A 8 20.63 30.34 44.09
CA LEU A 8 19.35 30.04 43.46
C LEU A 8 19.40 30.24 41.94
N THR A 9 19.99 31.34 41.48
CA THR A 9 20.16 31.61 40.04
C THR A 9 21.10 30.62 39.36
N GLN A 10 22.17 30.18 40.02
CA GLN A 10 23.03 29.10 39.50
C GLN A 10 22.30 27.76 39.42
N LEU A 11 21.47 27.43 40.42
CA LEU A 11 20.69 26.19 40.42
C LEU A 11 19.65 26.18 39.30
N GLU A 12 18.95 27.29 39.08
CA GLU A 12 18.00 27.45 37.96
C GLU A 12 18.71 27.31 36.60
N GLN A 13 19.90 27.89 36.45
CA GLN A 13 20.71 27.72 35.25
C GLN A 13 21.11 26.26 35.02
N MET A 14 21.53 25.53 36.06
CA MET A 14 21.85 24.10 35.94
C MET A 14 20.62 23.25 35.58
N ILE A 15 19.46 23.52 36.17
CA ILE A 15 18.21 22.81 35.83
C ILE A 15 17.86 23.03 34.36
N ASN A 16 17.94 24.27 33.88
CA ASN A 16 17.69 24.59 32.48
C ASN A 16 18.71 23.95 31.53
N LEU A 17 19.99 23.88 31.93
CA LEU A 17 21.04 23.22 31.15
C LEU A 17 20.80 21.70 31.04
N ASN A 18 20.42 21.06 32.15
CA ASN A 18 20.09 19.64 32.18
C ASN A 18 18.85 19.33 31.32
N ALA A 19 17.80 20.16 31.40
CA ALA A 19 16.64 20.03 30.53
C ALA A 19 17.00 20.22 29.04
N GLY A 20 17.93 21.14 28.73
CA GLY A 20 18.48 21.33 27.40
C GLY A 20 19.25 20.11 26.90
N LEU A 21 20.08 19.51 27.76
CA LEU A 21 20.86 18.31 27.44
C LEU A 21 19.96 17.08 27.23
N ASP A 22 18.94 16.89 28.08
CA ASP A 22 17.97 15.81 27.95
C ASP A 22 17.16 15.92 26.65
N ASN A 23 16.78 17.14 26.26
CA ASN A 23 16.15 17.38 24.96
C ASN A 23 17.09 17.06 23.80
N LEU A 24 18.37 17.43 23.91
CA LEU A 24 19.39 17.11 22.92
C LEU A 24 19.55 15.59 22.75
N LEU A 25 19.67 14.85 23.86
CA LEU A 25 19.79 13.39 23.87
C LEU A 25 18.54 12.69 23.27
N ARG A 26 17.35 13.25 23.49
CA ARG A 26 16.10 12.76 22.87
C ARG A 26 16.05 13.00 21.36
N THR A 27 16.66 14.07 20.88
CA THR A 27 16.72 14.36 19.43
C THR A 27 17.85 13.63 18.70
N GLN A 28 18.77 13.00 19.42
CA GLN A 28 19.91 12.33 18.81
C GLN A 28 19.50 11.02 18.13
N SER A 29 19.88 10.95 16.86
CA SER A 29 19.93 9.75 16.04
C SER A 29 21.37 9.26 15.97
N TYR A 30 21.61 7.96 16.11
CA TYR A 30 22.93 7.38 15.90
C TYR A 30 22.85 6.13 15.05
N THR A 31 23.93 5.85 14.30
CA THR A 31 24.03 4.64 13.48
C THR A 31 24.96 3.64 14.14
N GLN A 32 24.50 2.39 14.28
CA GLN A 32 25.31 1.25 14.69
C GLN A 32 25.40 0.23 13.57
N ALA A 33 26.56 -0.40 13.40
CA ALA A 33 26.69 -1.60 12.59
C ALA A 33 26.47 -2.82 13.49
N VAL A 34 25.43 -3.60 13.21
CA VAL A 34 25.14 -4.84 13.95
C VAL A 34 25.43 -6.03 13.05
N THR A 35 26.19 -7.00 13.56
CA THR A 35 26.48 -8.26 12.86
C THR A 35 25.41 -9.29 13.23
N LEU A 36 24.42 -9.46 12.37
CA LEU A 36 23.43 -10.54 12.48
C LEU A 36 23.84 -11.65 11.51
N VAL A 37 24.24 -12.81 12.04
CA VAL A 37 24.51 -14.04 11.28
C VAL A 37 25.39 -13.79 10.03
N GLY A 38 26.52 -13.10 10.20
CA GLY A 38 27.50 -12.85 9.14
C GLY A 38 27.18 -11.70 8.15
N ARG A 39 26.02 -11.05 8.25
CA ARG A 39 25.70 -9.85 7.46
C ARG A 39 25.84 -8.60 8.34
N GLN A 40 26.68 -7.65 7.93
CA GLN A 40 26.67 -6.31 8.54
C GLN A 40 25.40 -5.58 8.10
N VAL A 41 24.54 -5.26 9.05
CA VAL A 41 23.35 -4.43 8.83
C VAL A 41 23.57 -3.09 9.53
N LYS A 42 23.34 -2.00 8.80
CA LYS A 42 23.36 -0.65 9.38
C LYS A 42 22.02 -0.43 10.08
N VAL A 43 22.05 0.00 11.33
CA VAL A 43 20.84 0.29 12.12
C VAL A 43 20.90 1.74 12.58
N LEU A 44 19.88 2.53 12.24
CA LEU A 44 19.68 3.86 12.77
C LEU A 44 18.76 3.76 13.99
N VAL A 45 19.22 4.25 15.14
CA VAL A 45 18.40 4.32 16.35
C VAL A 45 18.03 5.77 16.61
N GLN A 46 16.73 6.06 16.62
CA GLN A 46 16.14 7.33 17.02
C GLN A 46 15.60 7.18 18.45
N ASN A 47 16.26 7.83 19.41
CA ASN A 47 15.91 7.70 20.84
C ASN A 47 14.57 8.36 21.19
N GLY A 48 14.21 9.45 20.51
CA GLY A 48 12.99 10.22 20.78
C GLY A 48 11.92 10.04 19.71
N ASP A 49 10.99 10.99 19.72
CA ASP A 49 9.93 11.04 18.73
C ASP A 49 10.49 11.52 17.38
N VAL A 50 9.89 11.04 16.29
CA VAL A 50 10.03 11.61 14.95
C VAL A 50 8.96 12.68 14.81
N ASN A 51 9.37 13.94 14.73
CA ASN A 51 8.51 15.11 14.68
C ASN A 51 9.12 16.21 13.82
N ILE A 52 8.48 17.38 13.75
CA ILE A 52 8.95 18.52 12.94
C ILE A 52 10.39 18.92 13.31
N ALA A 53 10.78 18.82 14.57
CA ALA A 53 12.12 19.20 15.03
C ALA A 53 13.19 18.16 14.67
N SER A 54 12.89 16.86 14.77
CA SER A 54 13.82 15.81 14.32
C SER A 54 13.85 15.65 12.80
N GLY A 55 12.77 16.06 12.13
CA GLY A 55 12.55 15.84 10.70
C GLY A 55 12.10 14.42 10.36
N SER A 56 11.67 14.25 9.12
CA SER A 56 11.41 12.95 8.51
C SER A 56 12.71 12.17 8.28
N ILE A 57 12.65 10.85 8.36
CA ILE A 57 13.82 9.98 8.28
C ILE A 57 13.83 9.22 6.95
N ASN A 58 14.98 9.21 6.27
CA ASN A 58 15.24 8.34 5.12
C ASN A 58 16.61 7.68 5.30
N PHE A 59 16.63 6.35 5.50
CA PHE A 59 17.86 5.64 5.87
C PHE A 59 18.04 4.33 5.10
N LYS A 60 19.27 4.06 4.64
CA LYS A 60 19.65 2.80 3.98
C LYS A 60 20.15 1.80 5.02
N GLY A 61 19.24 1.01 5.58
CA GLY A 61 19.51 0.04 6.64
C GLY A 61 18.22 -0.33 7.37
N ASP A 62 18.32 -0.70 8.64
CA ASP A 62 17.17 -0.83 9.53
C ASP A 62 17.00 0.44 10.37
N ILE A 63 15.79 0.71 10.83
CA ILE A 63 15.47 1.83 11.73
C ILE A 63 14.79 1.30 12.99
N VAL A 64 15.25 1.77 14.15
CA VAL A 64 14.57 1.59 15.44
C VAL A 64 14.20 2.96 15.99
N ILE A 65 12.91 3.19 16.23
CA ILE A 65 12.39 4.41 16.85
C ILE A 65 11.84 4.05 18.23
N LEU A 66 12.46 4.59 19.29
CA LEU A 66 12.04 4.36 20.68
C LEU A 66 10.86 5.27 21.08
N GLY A 67 10.63 6.34 20.32
CA GLY A 67 9.52 7.28 20.49
C GLY A 67 8.31 7.02 19.58
N ASN A 68 7.50 8.07 19.42
CA ASN A 68 6.37 8.13 18.48
C ASN A 68 6.81 8.62 17.10
N VAL A 69 6.02 8.35 16.07
CA VAL A 69 6.07 9.07 14.80
C VAL A 69 4.85 9.97 14.72
N LEU A 70 5.09 11.29 14.72
CA LEU A 70 4.06 12.32 14.85
C LEU A 70 3.62 12.85 13.48
N ASP A 71 2.60 13.71 13.55
CA ASP A 71 1.86 14.25 12.42
C ASP A 71 2.75 14.78 11.29
N ALA A 72 2.33 14.48 10.05
CA ALA A 72 2.99 14.85 8.81
C ALA A 72 4.42 14.32 8.64
N MET A 73 4.91 13.47 9.54
CA MET A 73 6.23 12.86 9.40
C MET A 73 6.21 11.65 8.47
N THR A 74 7.35 11.44 7.82
CA THR A 74 7.59 10.29 6.96
C THR A 74 8.86 9.56 7.39
N VAL A 75 8.78 8.24 7.55
CA VAL A 75 9.93 7.38 7.86
C VAL A 75 10.09 6.38 6.71
N LYS A 76 11.27 6.35 6.07
CA LYS A 76 11.58 5.48 4.93
C LYS A 76 12.86 4.69 5.17
N THR A 77 12.84 3.41 4.85
CA THR A 77 14.05 2.59 4.93
C THR A 77 14.11 1.41 3.96
N THR A 78 15.33 0.97 3.66
CA THR A 78 15.60 -0.19 2.79
C THR A 78 15.62 -1.53 3.53
N GLY A 79 15.53 -1.52 4.86
CA GLY A 79 15.45 -2.69 5.72
C GLY A 79 14.17 -2.69 6.55
N ASN A 80 14.29 -3.11 7.81
CA ASN A 80 13.16 -3.21 8.74
C ASN A 80 12.95 -1.92 9.53
N ILE A 81 11.71 -1.70 9.99
CA ILE A 81 11.36 -0.62 10.92
C ILE A 81 10.76 -1.21 12.19
N GLU A 82 11.30 -0.85 13.36
CA GLU A 82 10.65 -1.07 14.65
C GLU A 82 10.32 0.27 15.31
N ILE A 83 9.05 0.46 15.69
CA ILE A 83 8.56 1.64 16.40
C ILE A 83 7.97 1.19 17.73
N THR A 84 8.51 1.73 18.83
CA THR A 84 8.14 1.30 20.18
C THR A 84 6.84 1.94 20.67
N LYS A 85 6.48 3.12 20.16
CA LYS A 85 5.25 3.84 20.56
C LYS A 85 4.28 4.00 19.38
N ASN A 86 3.57 5.13 19.32
CA ASN A 86 2.47 5.33 18.39
C ASN A 86 2.93 5.92 17.06
N VAL A 87 2.14 5.70 16.02
CA VAL A 87 2.25 6.35 14.71
C VAL A 87 0.94 7.09 14.47
N THR A 88 0.98 8.42 14.38
CA THR A 88 -0.21 9.26 14.25
C THR A 88 -0.06 10.22 13.08
N TYR A 89 -1.05 10.27 12.18
CA TYR A 89 -1.06 11.14 11.00
C TYR A 89 0.25 11.12 10.18
N ALA A 90 0.86 9.94 10.06
CA ALA A 90 2.20 9.78 9.50
C ALA A 90 2.28 8.66 8.45
N ASN A 91 3.38 8.65 7.69
CA ASN A 91 3.64 7.64 6.69
C ASN A 91 4.93 6.87 7.00
N VAL A 92 4.85 5.53 7.05
CA VAL A 92 5.97 4.65 7.34
C VAL A 92 6.16 3.67 6.18
N PHE A 93 7.36 3.65 5.60
CA PHE A 93 7.72 2.83 4.45
C PHE A 93 8.98 2.01 4.75
N ALA A 94 8.87 0.69 4.65
CA ALA A 94 9.99 -0.22 4.77
C ALA A 94 10.07 -1.11 3.53
N ALA A 95 11.28 -1.31 3.01
CA ALA A 95 11.49 -2.39 2.05
C ALA A 95 11.44 -3.76 2.72
N GLY A 96 11.79 -3.84 4.01
CA GLY A 96 11.56 -4.99 4.87
C GLY A 96 10.25 -4.91 5.66
N SER A 97 10.23 -5.57 6.81
CA SER A 97 9.08 -5.68 7.70
C SER A 97 8.93 -4.45 8.62
N ILE A 98 7.68 -4.17 9.04
CA ILE A 98 7.35 -3.08 9.97
C ILE A 98 6.75 -3.68 11.23
N THR A 99 7.28 -3.27 12.39
CA THR A 99 6.70 -3.59 13.69
C THR A 99 6.37 -2.30 14.45
N VAL A 100 5.12 -2.15 14.91
CA VAL A 100 4.70 -1.03 15.77
C VAL A 100 4.11 -1.57 17.05
N ARG A 101 4.79 -1.34 18.18
CA ARG A 101 4.33 -1.83 19.49
C ARG A 101 3.17 -1.00 20.05
N GLY A 102 3.08 0.28 19.69
CA GLY A 102 1.96 1.15 20.03
C GLY A 102 0.82 1.13 19.01
N ASN A 103 0.05 2.22 18.99
CA ASN A 103 -1.14 2.36 18.15
C ASN A 103 -0.83 3.05 16.82
N VAL A 104 -1.56 2.69 15.77
CA VAL A 104 -1.46 3.29 14.43
C VAL A 104 -2.75 4.06 14.09
N ILE A 105 -2.70 5.39 14.10
CA ILE A 105 -3.90 6.24 13.99
C ILE A 105 -3.77 7.14 12.77
N SER A 106 -4.77 7.11 11.89
CA SER A 106 -4.86 7.96 10.69
C SER A 106 -3.57 7.95 9.87
N SER A 107 -2.93 6.79 9.74
CA SER A 107 -1.57 6.65 9.21
C SER A 107 -1.49 5.58 8.13
N SER A 108 -0.41 5.63 7.32
CA SER A 108 -0.15 4.64 6.27
C SER A 108 1.14 3.89 6.55
N LEU A 109 1.06 2.55 6.66
CA LEU A 109 2.21 1.66 6.86
C LEU A 109 2.35 0.77 5.63
N ILE A 110 3.52 0.81 4.99
CA ILE A 110 3.80 0.08 3.75
C ILE A 110 5.11 -0.72 3.92
N SER A 111 4.98 -2.04 3.91
CA SER A 111 6.07 -3.02 3.99
C SER A 111 6.27 -3.76 2.67
N GLY A 112 7.50 -4.19 2.39
CA GLY A 112 7.86 -4.93 1.17
C GLY A 112 8.31 -4.07 -0.02
N GLY A 113 8.48 -2.75 0.19
CA GLY A 113 9.11 -1.83 -0.77
C GLY A 113 8.62 -1.98 -2.22
N LYS A 114 9.55 -2.28 -3.13
CA LYS A 114 9.30 -2.53 -4.56
C LYS A 114 8.24 -3.61 -4.79
N GLY A 115 8.23 -4.67 -3.98
CA GLY A 115 7.23 -5.73 -4.08
C GLY A 115 5.79 -5.22 -3.93
N ASN A 116 5.54 -4.34 -2.95
CA ASN A 116 4.21 -3.75 -2.76
C ASN A 116 3.79 -2.83 -3.93
N PHE A 117 4.75 -2.14 -4.55
CA PHE A 117 4.49 -1.39 -5.79
C PHE A 117 4.11 -2.33 -6.93
N ILE A 118 4.89 -3.40 -7.14
CA ILE A 118 4.65 -4.42 -8.18
C ILE A 118 3.25 -5.05 -8.05
N LEU A 119 2.86 -5.46 -6.84
CA LEU A 119 1.56 -6.07 -6.58
C LEU A 119 0.37 -5.17 -6.96
N LYS A 120 0.52 -3.84 -6.85
CA LYS A 120 -0.53 -2.88 -7.20
C LYS A 120 -0.52 -2.47 -8.65
N ILE A 121 0.66 -2.34 -9.24
CA ILE A 121 0.79 -1.82 -10.60
C ILE A 121 0.43 -2.88 -11.64
N ILE A 122 0.74 -4.17 -11.39
CA ILE A 122 0.45 -5.26 -12.33
C ILE A 122 -1.05 -5.32 -12.72
N PRO A 123 -2.02 -5.35 -11.79
CA PRO A 123 -3.44 -5.40 -12.16
C PRO A 123 -3.87 -4.20 -13.02
N LYS A 124 -3.39 -2.99 -12.70
CA LYS A 124 -3.69 -1.77 -13.48
C LYS A 124 -3.06 -1.86 -14.88
N LEU A 125 -1.82 -2.29 -14.98
CA LEU A 125 -1.13 -2.51 -16.26
C LEU A 125 -1.82 -3.57 -17.11
N ARG A 126 -2.37 -4.64 -16.51
CA ARG A 126 -3.15 -5.66 -17.25
C ARG A 126 -4.44 -5.10 -17.83
N ILE A 127 -5.19 -4.33 -17.04
CA ILE A 127 -6.41 -3.68 -17.54
C ILE A 127 -6.05 -2.72 -18.67
N PHE A 128 -4.99 -1.92 -18.49
CA PHE A 128 -4.49 -1.01 -19.49
C PHE A 128 -4.08 -1.73 -20.77
N TYR A 129 -3.29 -2.80 -20.66
CA TYR A 129 -2.88 -3.68 -21.77
C TYR A 129 -4.09 -4.18 -22.56
N ASN A 130 -5.06 -4.78 -21.86
CA ASN A 130 -6.26 -5.34 -22.50
C ASN A 130 -7.06 -4.28 -23.27
N LEU A 131 -7.19 -3.08 -22.71
CA LEU A 131 -7.88 -1.97 -23.38
C LEU A 131 -7.11 -1.48 -24.62
N VAL A 132 -5.78 -1.37 -24.53
CA VAL A 132 -4.94 -0.97 -25.67
C VAL A 132 -4.96 -2.04 -26.77
N SER A 133 -4.93 -3.34 -26.42
CA SER A 133 -5.05 -4.43 -27.40
C SER A 133 -6.42 -4.41 -28.11
N GLN A 134 -7.51 -4.21 -27.36
CA GLN A 134 -8.84 -4.08 -27.95
C GLN A 134 -8.97 -2.84 -28.84
N LEU A 135 -8.31 -1.73 -28.47
CA LEU A 135 -8.30 -0.51 -29.26
C LEU A 135 -7.55 -0.73 -30.59
N GLU A 136 -6.38 -1.35 -30.53
CA GLU A 136 -5.59 -1.69 -31.71
C GLU A 136 -6.40 -2.57 -32.68
N GLU A 137 -7.03 -3.62 -32.18
CA GLU A 137 -7.87 -4.50 -32.99
C GLU A 137 -9.03 -3.74 -33.64
N TYR A 138 -9.71 -2.88 -32.88
CA TYR A 138 -10.81 -2.07 -33.38
C TYR A 138 -10.35 -1.08 -34.47
N VAL A 139 -9.21 -0.42 -34.27
CA VAL A 139 -8.61 0.49 -35.26
C VAL A 139 -8.28 -0.26 -36.56
N LEU A 140 -7.69 -1.45 -36.46
CA LEU A 140 -7.38 -2.29 -37.62
C LEU A 140 -8.65 -2.72 -38.37
N GLN A 141 -9.72 -3.06 -37.66
CA GLN A 141 -11.01 -3.41 -38.26
C GLN A 141 -11.63 -2.22 -39.01
N VAL A 142 -11.61 -1.02 -38.42
CA VAL A 142 -12.14 0.19 -39.06
C VAL A 142 -11.31 0.54 -40.30
N GLN A 143 -9.98 0.46 -40.23
CA GLN A 143 -9.10 0.72 -41.37
C GLN A 143 -9.30 -0.26 -42.53
N ARG A 144 -9.74 -1.49 -42.25
CA ARG A 144 -10.05 -2.51 -43.25
C ARG A 144 -11.45 -2.34 -43.86
N ASN A 145 -12.31 -1.49 -43.31
CA ASN A 145 -13.66 -1.27 -43.84
C ASN A 145 -13.61 -0.39 -45.10
N PRO A 146 -14.12 -0.85 -46.27
CA PRO A 146 -14.11 -0.08 -47.51
C PRO A 146 -14.74 1.31 -47.39
N ALA A 147 -15.83 1.44 -46.62
CA ALA A 147 -16.53 2.72 -46.41
C ALA A 147 -15.66 3.77 -45.68
N PHE A 148 -14.64 3.32 -44.94
CA PHE A 148 -13.69 4.18 -44.26
C PHE A 148 -12.55 4.64 -45.19
N GLN A 149 -12.16 3.80 -46.15
CA GLN A 149 -11.10 4.13 -47.11
C GLN A 149 -11.55 5.17 -48.15
N GLU A 150 -12.86 5.32 -48.39
CA GLU A 150 -13.41 6.31 -49.32
C GLU A 150 -13.47 7.75 -48.76
N ASN A 151 -13.30 7.95 -47.44
CA ASN A 151 -13.33 9.27 -46.80
C ASN A 151 -11.92 9.79 -46.43
N ILE A 152 -11.40 10.74 -47.22
CA ILE A 152 -10.03 11.32 -47.12
C ILE A 152 -9.77 12.04 -45.78
N ASN A 153 -10.80 12.63 -45.16
CA ASN A 153 -10.66 13.38 -43.90
C ASN A 153 -10.57 12.47 -42.65
N THR A 154 -10.99 11.22 -42.74
CA THR A 154 -10.89 10.22 -41.66
C THR A 154 -9.73 9.25 -41.84
N SER A 155 -9.03 9.28 -42.98
CA SER A 155 -7.91 8.38 -43.27
C SER A 155 -6.67 8.59 -42.37
N ASN A 156 -6.63 9.67 -41.58
CA ASN A 156 -5.58 9.89 -40.59
C ASN A 156 -5.81 9.00 -39.35
N PRO A 157 -4.96 7.98 -39.10
CA PRO A 157 -5.12 7.06 -37.98
C PRO A 157 -5.19 7.76 -36.61
N THR A 158 -4.53 8.92 -36.48
CA THR A 158 -4.54 9.71 -35.25
C THR A 158 -5.90 10.34 -34.97
N ILE A 159 -6.60 10.85 -36.01
CA ILE A 159 -7.95 11.42 -35.87
C ILE A 159 -8.94 10.31 -35.51
N LEU A 160 -8.84 9.15 -36.18
CA LEU A 160 -9.65 7.98 -35.87
C LEU A 160 -9.48 7.55 -34.40
N ILE A 161 -8.24 7.39 -33.95
CA ILE A 161 -7.95 6.99 -32.56
C ILE A 161 -8.48 8.04 -31.58
N ARG A 162 -8.31 9.33 -31.86
CA ARG A 162 -8.85 10.42 -31.03
C ARG A 162 -10.37 10.34 -30.89
N VAL A 163 -11.09 10.14 -31.99
CA VAL A 163 -12.56 10.00 -31.97
C VAL A 163 -12.99 8.76 -31.18
N ILE A 164 -12.33 7.62 -31.41
CA ILE A 164 -12.65 6.37 -30.69
C ILE A 164 -12.45 6.55 -29.18
N LEU A 165 -11.35 7.19 -28.76
CA LEU A 165 -11.08 7.46 -27.35
C LEU A 165 -12.10 8.43 -26.71
N GLN A 166 -12.76 9.26 -27.52
CA GLN A 166 -13.70 10.29 -27.07
C GLN A 166 -15.17 9.87 -27.07
N ASP A 167 -15.56 8.71 -27.63
CA ASP A 167 -16.98 8.31 -27.68
C ASP A 167 -17.32 6.85 -27.33
N THR A 168 -16.35 6.05 -26.86
CA THR A 168 -16.55 4.61 -26.68
C THR A 168 -16.15 4.10 -25.28
N LYS A 169 -16.19 2.77 -25.09
CA LYS A 169 -15.60 2.05 -23.93
C LYS A 169 -14.13 2.41 -23.64
N PHE A 170 -13.41 2.96 -24.63
CA PHE A 170 -12.00 3.32 -24.50
C PHE A 170 -11.76 4.67 -23.79
N LYS A 171 -12.81 5.42 -23.43
CA LYS A 171 -12.74 6.62 -22.55
C LYS A 171 -12.03 6.36 -21.22
N ILE A 172 -11.97 5.10 -20.80
CA ILE A 172 -11.35 4.66 -19.55
C ILE A 172 -9.80 4.70 -19.64
N ILE A 173 -9.22 4.57 -20.84
CA ILE A 173 -7.76 4.52 -21.05
C ILE A 173 -7.04 5.75 -20.45
N PRO A 174 -7.44 7.01 -20.76
CA PRO A 174 -6.84 8.19 -20.15
C PRO A 174 -6.91 8.21 -18.61
N ASN A 175 -8.00 7.71 -18.03
CA ASN A 175 -8.19 7.70 -16.57
C ASN A 175 -7.26 6.67 -15.91
N ILE A 176 -7.14 5.48 -16.48
CA ILE A 176 -6.20 4.46 -15.98
C ILE A 176 -4.76 4.96 -16.08
N LEU A 177 -4.40 5.65 -17.16
CA LEU A 177 -3.06 6.22 -17.31
C LEU A 177 -2.76 7.27 -16.24
N LYS A 178 -3.74 8.15 -15.94
CA LYS A 178 -3.62 9.13 -14.85
C LYS A 178 -3.46 8.45 -13.47
N ASP A 179 -4.22 7.38 -13.22
CA ASP A 179 -4.08 6.60 -11.99
C ASP A 179 -2.69 5.96 -11.85
N ILE A 180 -2.18 5.36 -12.93
CA ILE A 180 -0.83 4.78 -12.97
C ILE A 180 0.21 5.85 -12.65
N LYS A 181 0.08 7.03 -13.25
CA LYS A 181 0.97 8.17 -12.99
C LYS A 181 0.91 8.65 -11.55
N LEU A 182 -0.28 8.75 -10.97
CA LEU A 182 -0.43 9.13 -9.57
C LEU A 182 0.26 8.12 -8.64
N MET A 183 0.15 6.83 -8.93
CA MET A 183 0.82 5.77 -8.16
C MET A 183 2.35 5.90 -8.25
N VAL A 184 2.88 6.15 -9.45
CA VAL A 184 4.32 6.39 -9.66
C VAL A 184 4.78 7.62 -8.88
N ASN A 185 4.06 8.74 -8.97
CA ASN A 185 4.44 9.99 -8.32
C ASN A 185 4.36 9.96 -6.78
N THR A 186 3.58 9.05 -6.21
CA THR A 186 3.39 8.91 -4.75
C THR A 186 4.25 7.80 -4.15
N THR A 187 4.97 7.05 -4.99
CA THR A 187 5.88 5.98 -4.57
C THR A 187 7.33 6.50 -4.59
N PRO A 188 8.18 6.14 -3.63
CA PRO A 188 9.62 6.41 -3.72
C PRO A 188 10.20 5.88 -5.05
N GLU A 189 10.97 6.71 -5.74
CA GLU A 189 11.53 6.42 -7.08
C GLU A 189 12.34 5.11 -7.11
N GLU A 190 13.06 4.81 -6.02
CA GLU A 190 13.82 3.56 -5.82
C GLU A 190 12.99 2.26 -5.90
N PHE A 191 11.66 2.35 -5.77
CA PHE A 191 10.74 1.21 -5.88
C PHE A 191 10.10 1.10 -7.27
N ILE A 192 10.40 2.01 -8.18
CA ILE A 192 9.77 2.10 -9.49
C ILE A 192 10.71 1.51 -10.54
N PRO A 193 10.25 0.54 -11.37
CA PRO A 193 11.05 0.03 -12.48
C PRO A 193 11.29 1.11 -13.55
N ASP A 194 12.53 1.23 -14.05
CA ASP A 194 12.91 2.25 -15.04
C ASP A 194 12.06 2.16 -16.33
N ASP A 195 11.82 0.93 -16.81
CA ASP A 195 11.00 0.64 -18.00
C ASP A 195 9.55 1.13 -17.87
N LEU A 196 9.04 1.31 -16.65
CA LEU A 196 7.69 1.84 -16.44
C LEU A 196 7.62 3.33 -16.78
N PHE A 197 8.66 4.11 -16.51
CA PHE A 197 8.69 5.53 -16.83
C PHE A 197 8.67 5.78 -18.34
N SER A 198 9.45 4.99 -19.09
CA SER A 198 9.49 5.09 -20.55
C SER A 198 8.13 4.72 -21.17
N LEU A 199 7.49 3.65 -20.67
CA LEU A 199 6.15 3.25 -21.11
C LEU A 199 5.10 4.33 -20.82
N ILE A 200 5.10 4.91 -19.61
CA ILE A 200 4.17 5.99 -19.26
C ILE A 200 4.34 7.17 -20.21
N LYS A 201 5.58 7.59 -20.48
CA LYS A 201 5.86 8.71 -21.39
C LYS A 201 5.34 8.43 -22.81
N GLN A 202 5.52 7.22 -23.32
CA GLN A 202 4.97 6.81 -24.62
C GLN A 202 3.44 6.83 -24.61
N ALA A 203 2.82 6.27 -23.57
CA ALA A 203 1.37 6.24 -23.42
C ALA A 203 0.77 7.64 -23.29
N GLU A 204 1.43 8.57 -22.60
CA GLU A 204 0.97 9.97 -22.46
C GLU A 204 0.92 10.69 -23.80
N LYS A 205 1.99 10.56 -24.60
CA LYS A 205 2.02 11.09 -25.97
C LYS A 205 0.84 10.55 -26.77
N ALA A 206 0.61 9.24 -26.70
CA ALA A 206 -0.42 8.59 -27.50
C ALA A 206 -1.85 8.93 -27.06
N PHE A 207 -2.15 8.84 -25.77
CA PHE A 207 -3.54 8.85 -25.27
C PHE A 207 -3.97 10.18 -24.65
N LEU A 208 -3.03 11.08 -24.31
CA LEU A 208 -3.35 12.41 -23.76
C LEU A 208 -3.04 13.52 -24.75
N ALA A 209 -1.88 13.46 -25.43
CA ALA A 209 -1.47 14.45 -26.42
C ALA A 209 -1.93 14.12 -27.84
N PHE A 210 -2.32 12.86 -28.10
CA PHE A 210 -2.67 12.36 -29.43
C PHE A 210 -1.54 12.55 -30.46
N GLN A 211 -0.30 12.28 -30.05
CA GLN A 211 0.93 12.39 -30.84
C GLN A 211 1.68 11.06 -30.88
N ASP A 212 2.40 10.80 -31.98
CA ASP A 212 3.25 9.61 -32.17
C ASP A 212 2.54 8.28 -31.81
N ILE A 213 1.27 8.13 -32.20
CA ILE A 213 0.43 7.01 -31.75
C ILE A 213 0.88 5.70 -32.42
N ASN A 214 1.67 4.88 -31.72
CA ASN A 214 2.02 3.52 -32.11
C ASN A 214 1.47 2.51 -31.10
N LEU A 215 0.23 2.07 -31.32
CA LEU A 215 -0.47 1.16 -30.40
C LEU A 215 0.23 -0.21 -30.27
N ASN A 216 0.79 -0.73 -31.37
CA ASN A 216 1.48 -2.00 -31.37
C ASN A 216 2.76 -1.95 -30.53
N GLU A 217 3.54 -0.88 -30.67
CA GLU A 217 4.75 -0.66 -29.86
C GLU A 217 4.43 -0.49 -28.38
N ILE A 218 3.42 0.32 -28.03
CA ILE A 218 2.98 0.49 -26.63
C ILE A 218 2.53 -0.85 -26.04
N LYS A 219 1.76 -1.63 -26.80
CA LYS A 219 1.31 -2.97 -26.39
C LYS A 219 2.50 -3.91 -26.17
N ASN A 220 3.45 -3.97 -27.09
CA ASN A 220 4.61 -4.86 -26.98
C ASN A 220 5.52 -4.47 -25.81
N ASN A 221 5.81 -3.18 -25.63
CA ASN A 221 6.60 -2.68 -24.51
C ASN A 221 5.91 -2.99 -23.16
N MET A 222 4.58 -2.90 -23.11
CA MET A 222 3.81 -3.24 -21.91
C MET A 222 3.78 -4.75 -21.65
N ALA A 223 3.74 -5.59 -22.68
CA ALA A 223 3.83 -7.04 -22.54
C ALA A 223 5.18 -7.45 -21.94
N ILE A 224 6.28 -6.89 -22.48
CA ILE A 224 7.65 -7.12 -21.96
C ILE A 224 7.76 -6.65 -20.50
N LEU A 225 7.25 -5.46 -20.19
CA LEU A 225 7.23 -4.96 -18.81
C LEU A 225 6.45 -5.90 -17.89
N LEU A 226 5.24 -6.32 -18.28
CA LEU A 226 4.42 -7.24 -17.48
C LEU A 226 5.16 -8.56 -17.23
N GLU A 227 5.81 -9.13 -18.23
CA GLU A 227 6.61 -10.35 -18.09
C GLU A 227 7.76 -10.14 -17.08
N ASN A 228 8.54 -9.06 -17.25
CA ASN A 228 9.63 -8.71 -16.33
C ASN A 228 9.17 -8.50 -14.88
N LEU A 229 7.97 -7.96 -14.68
CA LEU A 229 7.39 -7.76 -13.34
C LEU A 229 6.88 -9.07 -12.73
N MET A 230 6.42 -10.02 -13.55
CA MET A 230 5.87 -11.29 -13.07
C MET A 230 6.94 -12.29 -12.64
N VAL A 231 8.13 -12.25 -13.24
CA VAL A 231 9.24 -13.16 -12.91
C VAL A 231 9.98 -12.71 -11.64
N GLN A 232 9.73 -11.49 -11.15
CA GLN A 232 10.32 -10.99 -9.92
C GLN A 232 9.75 -11.71 -8.69
N THR A 233 10.61 -12.39 -7.94
CA THR A 233 10.27 -12.90 -6.61
C THR A 233 10.04 -11.72 -5.66
N ILE A 234 8.84 -11.64 -5.12
CA ILE A 234 8.47 -10.63 -4.13
C ILE A 234 8.75 -11.23 -2.75
N ALA A 235 9.64 -10.59 -1.99
CA ALA A 235 9.90 -10.98 -0.61
C ALA A 235 8.62 -10.81 0.23
N GLU A 236 8.35 -11.78 1.09
CA GLU A 236 7.24 -11.74 2.04
C GLU A 236 7.65 -10.92 3.26
N GLU A 237 7.24 -9.64 3.27
CA GLU A 237 7.55 -8.71 4.34
C GLU A 237 6.28 -8.34 5.09
N ASN A 238 6.38 -8.30 6.42
CA ASN A 238 5.23 -8.34 7.30
C ASN A 238 4.97 -6.99 7.97
N ILE A 239 3.73 -6.80 8.39
CA ILE A 239 3.35 -5.73 9.32
C ILE A 239 2.83 -6.37 10.60
N GLU A 240 3.45 -6.08 11.74
CA GLU A 240 2.94 -6.46 13.06
C GLU A 240 2.62 -5.21 13.88
N ILE A 241 1.37 -5.07 14.33
CA ILE A 241 0.92 -3.91 15.10
C ILE A 241 0.02 -4.29 16.27
N ASN A 242 -0.07 -3.41 17.27
CA ASN A 242 -1.01 -3.59 18.38
C ASN A 242 -2.45 -3.18 18.01
N TYR A 243 -2.64 -2.02 17.39
CA TYR A 243 -3.97 -1.47 17.11
C TYR A 243 -3.93 -0.52 15.90
N ALA A 244 -5.02 -0.45 15.13
CA ALA A 244 -5.17 0.55 14.07
C ALA A 244 -6.54 1.24 14.07
N LEU A 245 -6.54 2.55 13.81
CA LEU A 245 -7.75 3.35 13.61
C LEU A 245 -7.58 4.28 12.40
N ASN A 246 -8.55 4.28 11.48
CA ASN A 246 -8.55 5.17 10.31
C ASN A 246 -7.30 5.05 9.42
N SER A 247 -6.69 3.86 9.37
CA SER A 247 -5.34 3.67 8.81
C SER A 247 -5.34 2.81 7.55
N ASP A 248 -4.22 2.81 6.84
CA ASP A 248 -3.96 1.97 5.65
C ASP A 248 -2.71 1.11 5.89
N LEU A 249 -2.87 -0.21 5.93
CA LEU A 249 -1.82 -1.17 6.22
C LEU A 249 -1.56 -2.04 5.00
N ARG A 250 -0.33 -2.07 4.50
CA ARG A 250 -0.01 -2.80 3.27
C ARG A 250 1.29 -3.58 3.39
N ALA A 251 1.21 -4.89 3.26
CA ALA A 251 2.34 -5.81 3.38
C ALA A 251 2.39 -6.75 2.17
N THR A 252 3.60 -7.10 1.71
CA THR A 252 3.77 -8.16 0.70
C THR A 252 3.59 -9.55 1.31
N GLY A 253 3.87 -9.70 2.59
CA GLY A 253 3.58 -10.90 3.39
C GLY A 253 2.32 -10.72 4.22
N THR A 254 2.45 -11.01 5.52
CA THR A 254 1.35 -11.07 6.48
C THR A 254 1.13 -9.75 7.21
N VAL A 255 -0.14 -9.43 7.51
CA VAL A 255 -0.49 -8.36 8.45
C VAL A 255 -1.07 -8.96 9.72
N LYS A 256 -0.43 -8.71 10.86
CA LYS A 256 -0.82 -9.22 12.18
C LYS A 256 -1.18 -8.09 13.13
N VAL A 257 -2.35 -8.22 13.74
CA VAL A 257 -2.89 -7.28 14.74
C VAL A 257 -3.12 -8.04 16.04
N ILE A 258 -2.22 -7.81 17.00
CA ILE A 258 -2.17 -8.59 18.25
C ILE A 258 -3.05 -8.03 19.37
N GLY A 259 -3.36 -6.73 19.32
CA GLY A 259 -4.04 -6.02 20.39
C GLY A 259 -5.56 -5.94 20.23
N PRO A 260 -6.19 -4.83 20.68
CA PRO A 260 -7.64 -4.68 20.73
C PRO A 260 -8.37 -4.82 19.39
N GLY A 261 -7.71 -4.52 18.27
CA GLY A 261 -8.29 -4.66 16.94
C GLY A 261 -7.96 -3.54 15.96
N CYS A 262 -8.75 -3.46 14.89
CA CYS A 262 -8.67 -2.45 13.84
C CYS A 262 -10.05 -1.86 13.53
N PHE A 263 -10.08 -0.54 13.41
CA PHE A 263 -11.31 0.25 13.23
C PHE A 263 -11.18 1.21 12.06
N ASN A 264 -12.13 1.20 11.13
CA ASN A 264 -12.10 2.02 9.91
C ASN A 264 -10.76 1.92 9.16
N THR A 265 -10.19 0.72 9.07
CA THR A 265 -8.85 0.49 8.54
C THR A 265 -8.92 -0.35 7.28
N LYS A 266 -8.10 0.01 6.28
CA LYS A 266 -7.88 -0.78 5.07
C LYS A 266 -6.63 -1.63 5.25
N ILE A 267 -6.72 -2.92 4.96
CA ILE A 267 -5.61 -3.86 5.11
C ILE A 267 -5.42 -4.58 3.79
N SER A 268 -4.21 -4.56 3.25
CA SER A 268 -3.81 -5.29 2.05
C SER A 268 -2.60 -6.17 2.35
N ALA A 269 -2.75 -7.48 2.20
CA ALA A 269 -1.69 -8.45 2.45
C ALA A 269 -1.46 -9.33 1.22
N GLY A 270 -0.20 -9.44 0.77
CA GLY A 270 0.19 -10.42 -0.24
C GLY A 270 0.24 -11.86 0.31
N GLY A 271 0.25 -12.02 1.64
CA GLY A 271 0.08 -13.27 2.36
C GLY A 271 -1.24 -13.31 3.15
N THR A 272 -1.15 -13.55 4.46
CA THR A 272 -2.32 -13.72 5.34
C THR A 272 -2.66 -12.47 6.14
N VAL A 273 -3.86 -12.42 6.73
CA VAL A 273 -4.22 -11.40 7.73
C VAL A 273 -4.72 -12.06 9.00
N GLU A 274 -4.13 -11.70 10.14
CA GLU A 274 -4.48 -12.22 11.46
C GLU A 274 -4.85 -11.06 12.39
N ILE A 275 -6.11 -10.99 12.82
CA ILE A 275 -6.60 -10.01 13.78
C ILE A 275 -7.12 -10.75 14.99
N THR A 276 -6.41 -10.63 16.11
CA THR A 276 -6.69 -11.41 17.33
C THR A 276 -8.06 -11.11 17.92
N LYS A 277 -8.49 -9.84 17.83
CA LYS A 277 -9.73 -9.36 18.41
C LYS A 277 -10.62 -8.77 17.32
N VAL A 278 -10.85 -7.46 17.36
CA VAL A 278 -11.95 -6.83 16.61
C VAL A 278 -11.48 -6.29 15.25
N PHE A 279 -12.28 -6.49 14.20
CA PHE A 279 -12.20 -5.79 12.93
C PHE A 279 -13.55 -5.15 12.61
N ARG A 280 -13.59 -3.81 12.57
CA ARG A 280 -14.85 -3.05 12.45
C ARG A 280 -14.72 -1.86 11.54
N GLY A 281 -15.55 -1.82 10.49
CA GLY A 281 -15.52 -0.73 9.51
C GLY A 281 -14.24 -0.75 8.70
N GLY A 282 -14.33 -1.03 7.42
CA GLY A 282 -13.14 -1.12 6.56
C GLY A 282 -13.13 -2.39 5.74
N GLU A 283 -11.98 -2.61 5.09
CA GLU A 283 -11.83 -3.67 4.11
C GLU A 283 -10.49 -4.37 4.26
N ILE A 284 -10.53 -5.71 4.31
CA ILE A 284 -9.35 -6.57 4.23
C ILE A 284 -9.27 -7.14 2.82
N TRP A 285 -8.11 -7.04 2.20
CA TRP A 285 -7.72 -7.80 1.01
C TRP A 285 -6.51 -8.64 1.37
N ALA A 286 -6.63 -9.96 1.30
CA ALA A 286 -5.52 -10.87 1.52
C ALA A 286 -5.42 -11.86 0.37
N LYS A 287 -4.23 -12.15 -0.16
CA LYS A 287 -4.13 -13.26 -1.11
C LYS A 287 -4.32 -14.61 -0.41
N GLY A 288 -3.80 -14.74 0.80
CA GLY A 288 -3.91 -15.92 1.64
C GLY A 288 -5.16 -15.92 2.53
N ASN A 289 -5.10 -16.76 3.57
CA ASN A 289 -6.16 -16.90 4.56
C ASN A 289 -6.31 -15.64 5.42
N VAL A 290 -7.52 -15.45 5.96
CA VAL A 290 -7.82 -14.40 6.94
C VAL A 290 -8.39 -15.02 8.20
N LYS A 291 -7.87 -14.62 9.37
CA LYS A 291 -8.38 -14.99 10.69
C LYS A 291 -8.74 -13.73 11.48
N VAL A 292 -9.97 -13.65 11.99
CA VAL A 292 -10.45 -12.52 12.78
C VAL A 292 -11.19 -13.04 14.03
N GLY A 293 -10.93 -12.47 15.20
CA GLY A 293 -11.71 -12.77 16.41
C GLY A 293 -13.16 -12.30 16.28
N GLU A 294 -13.39 -11.03 16.00
CA GLU A 294 -14.73 -10.46 15.84
C GLU A 294 -14.78 -9.55 14.61
N SER A 295 -15.68 -9.80 13.67
CA SER A 295 -15.86 -8.99 12.46
C SER A 295 -17.23 -8.30 12.45
N GLY A 296 -17.24 -6.98 12.24
CA GLY A 296 -18.45 -6.17 12.22
C GLY A 296 -18.91 -5.68 13.60
N SER A 297 -20.09 -5.07 13.64
CA SER A 297 -20.68 -4.51 14.87
C SER A 297 -22.21 -4.62 14.88
N ALA A 298 -22.80 -4.54 16.08
CA ALA A 298 -24.25 -4.47 16.27
C ALA A 298 -24.91 -3.31 15.51
N SER A 299 -24.17 -2.23 15.29
CA SER A 299 -24.60 -1.07 14.53
C SER A 299 -24.60 -1.27 13.00
N GLY A 300 -24.25 -2.47 12.51
CA GLY A 300 -24.27 -2.78 11.07
C GLY A 300 -23.19 -2.05 10.26
N VAL A 301 -22.07 -1.68 10.90
CA VAL A 301 -21.00 -0.96 10.20
C VAL A 301 -20.42 -1.85 9.11
N LYS A 302 -20.42 -1.36 7.87
CA LYS A 302 -19.94 -2.09 6.70
C LYS A 302 -18.51 -2.58 6.91
N THR A 303 -18.35 -3.89 6.95
CA THR A 303 -17.09 -4.57 7.20
C THR A 303 -16.93 -5.67 6.17
N LYS A 304 -15.86 -5.60 5.37
CA LYS A 304 -15.67 -6.50 4.23
C LYS A 304 -14.32 -7.19 4.29
N ILE A 305 -14.32 -8.49 4.03
CA ILE A 305 -13.12 -9.33 3.97
C ILE A 305 -13.08 -9.97 2.59
N VAL A 306 -11.98 -9.81 1.89
CA VAL A 306 -11.78 -10.32 0.53
C VAL A 306 -10.53 -11.16 0.49
N THR A 307 -10.64 -12.37 -0.06
CA THR A 307 -9.49 -13.24 -0.33
C THR A 307 -9.55 -13.88 -1.71
N GLU A 308 -8.46 -14.53 -2.10
CA GLU A 308 -8.44 -15.40 -3.28
C GLU A 308 -9.40 -16.58 -3.12
N ALA A 309 -9.84 -17.14 -4.25
CA ALA A 309 -10.79 -18.25 -4.30
C ALA A 309 -10.31 -19.51 -3.57
N ILE A 310 -9.00 -19.76 -3.57
CA ILE A 310 -8.36 -20.91 -2.92
C ILE A 310 -8.20 -20.74 -1.41
N SER A 311 -8.39 -19.53 -0.90
CA SER A 311 -8.16 -19.17 0.50
C SER A 311 -9.42 -19.35 1.34
N SER A 312 -9.26 -19.26 2.65
CA SER A 312 -10.36 -19.36 3.61
C SER A 312 -10.36 -18.19 4.60
N VAL A 313 -11.55 -17.88 5.11
CA VAL A 313 -11.77 -16.85 6.11
C VAL A 313 -12.36 -17.48 7.36
N PHE A 314 -11.68 -17.34 8.49
CA PHE A 314 -12.16 -17.78 9.79
C PHE A 314 -12.53 -16.58 10.67
N ILE A 315 -13.72 -16.61 11.25
CA ILE A 315 -14.25 -15.55 12.12
C ILE A 315 -14.82 -16.19 13.39
N GLU A 316 -14.27 -15.87 14.57
CA GLU A 316 -14.80 -16.42 15.83
C GLU A 316 -16.18 -15.85 16.17
N LYS A 317 -16.44 -14.59 15.81
CA LYS A 317 -17.75 -13.94 15.89
C LYS A 317 -18.00 -13.00 14.71
N ALA A 318 -18.94 -13.35 13.84
CA ALA A 318 -19.37 -12.51 12.73
C ALA A 318 -20.68 -11.79 13.10
N TRP A 319 -20.70 -10.47 12.96
CA TRP A 319 -21.95 -9.69 13.07
C TRP A 319 -22.72 -9.67 11.75
N GLU A 320 -24.02 -9.43 11.85
CA GLU A 320 -24.87 -9.12 10.70
C GLU A 320 -24.23 -8.04 9.80
N ASN A 321 -24.41 -8.20 8.49
CA ASN A 321 -23.89 -7.33 7.43
C ASN A 321 -22.36 -7.37 7.25
N THR A 322 -21.65 -8.24 7.98
CA THR A 322 -20.29 -8.61 7.61
C THR A 322 -20.29 -9.30 6.24
N GLU A 323 -19.37 -8.90 5.37
CA GLU A 323 -19.22 -9.44 4.02
C GLU A 323 -17.91 -10.21 3.89
N VAL A 324 -17.98 -11.42 3.33
CA VAL A 324 -16.83 -12.24 2.98
C VAL A 324 -16.89 -12.55 1.49
N GLN A 325 -15.82 -12.20 0.77
CA GLN A 325 -15.70 -12.45 -0.66
C GLN A 325 -14.51 -13.37 -0.93
N LEU A 326 -14.75 -14.50 -1.58
CA LEU A 326 -13.73 -15.46 -2.03
C LEU A 326 -13.70 -15.45 -3.56
N GLY A 327 -12.67 -14.85 -4.16
CA GLY A 327 -12.64 -14.61 -5.61
C GLY A 327 -13.83 -13.76 -6.05
N HIS A 328 -14.74 -14.34 -6.85
CA HIS A 328 -15.94 -13.66 -7.33
C HIS A 328 -17.20 -13.90 -6.48
N GLN A 329 -17.14 -14.83 -5.53
CA GLN A 329 -18.29 -15.21 -4.72
C GLN A 329 -18.36 -14.34 -3.47
N LEU A 330 -19.53 -13.78 -3.20
CA LEU A 330 -19.80 -12.92 -2.05
C LEU A 330 -20.82 -13.57 -1.11
N TYR A 331 -20.47 -13.65 0.17
CA TYR A 331 -21.36 -14.03 1.24
C TYR A 331 -21.55 -12.87 2.20
N ARG A 332 -22.80 -12.60 2.59
CA ARG A 332 -23.14 -11.62 3.63
C ARG A 332 -23.85 -12.33 4.76
N PHE A 333 -23.36 -12.13 5.98
CA PHE A 333 -24.00 -12.64 7.19
C PHE A 333 -25.33 -11.92 7.43
N LEU A 334 -26.43 -12.66 7.47
CA LEU A 334 -27.79 -12.13 7.70
C LEU A 334 -28.19 -12.09 9.17
N LYS A 335 -27.36 -12.67 10.04
CA LYS A 335 -27.52 -12.70 11.49
C LYS A 335 -26.13 -12.86 12.12
N ASN A 336 -26.06 -12.72 13.44
CA ASN A 336 -24.82 -12.98 14.15
C ASN A 336 -24.51 -14.47 14.16
N GLU A 337 -23.26 -14.82 13.87
CA GLU A 337 -22.77 -16.21 13.87
C GLU A 337 -21.44 -16.31 14.62
N GLN A 338 -21.09 -17.53 15.04
CA GLN A 338 -19.88 -17.80 15.83
C GLN A 338 -19.09 -18.96 15.21
N ASN A 339 -17.77 -18.90 15.36
CA ASN A 339 -16.81 -19.92 14.92
C ASN A 339 -16.96 -20.33 13.45
N VAL A 340 -17.19 -19.36 12.58
CA VAL A 340 -17.49 -19.62 11.17
C VAL A 340 -16.21 -19.69 10.37
N LYS A 341 -16.09 -20.72 9.53
CA LYS A 341 -15.07 -20.77 8.48
C LYS A 341 -15.69 -20.82 7.10
N VAL A 342 -15.44 -19.77 6.32
CA VAL A 342 -15.92 -19.61 4.95
C VAL A 342 -14.82 -20.08 3.98
N LYS A 343 -15.16 -21.01 3.07
CA LYS A 343 -14.28 -21.49 1.99
C LYS A 343 -15.11 -21.82 0.74
N LEU A 344 -14.48 -21.93 -0.42
CA LEU A 344 -15.13 -22.50 -1.60
C LEU A 344 -15.03 -24.04 -1.62
N ASP A 345 -16.09 -24.71 -2.06
CA ASP A 345 -16.05 -26.14 -2.41
C ASP A 345 -15.43 -26.38 -3.80
N GLU A 346 -15.29 -27.65 -4.19
CA GLU A 346 -14.75 -28.03 -5.50
C GLU A 346 -15.59 -27.52 -6.68
N LYS A 347 -16.86 -27.15 -6.45
CA LYS A 347 -17.77 -26.58 -7.45
C LYS A 347 -17.73 -25.05 -7.47
N GLY A 348 -16.92 -24.42 -6.62
CA GLY A 348 -16.81 -22.97 -6.49
C GLY A 348 -17.96 -22.31 -5.73
N ASN A 349 -18.76 -23.08 -4.97
CA ASN A 349 -19.80 -22.54 -4.10
C ASN A 349 -19.25 -22.26 -2.71
N ILE A 350 -19.80 -21.25 -2.05
CA ILE A 350 -19.45 -20.93 -0.67
C ILE A 350 -19.96 -22.03 0.26
N THR A 351 -19.05 -22.56 1.07
CA THR A 351 -19.35 -23.43 2.21
C THR A 351 -18.95 -22.72 3.50
N TYR A 352 -19.80 -22.82 4.51
CA TYR A 352 -19.58 -22.30 5.84
C TYR A 352 -19.83 -23.41 6.86
N TYR A 353 -18.96 -23.52 7.86
CA TYR A 353 -19.02 -24.50 8.96
C TYR A 353 -18.60 -23.87 10.27
#